data_AF-A0A4P5S570-F1
#
_entry.id   AF-A0A4P5S570-F1
#
_cell.length_a   1.000
_cell.length_b   1.000
_cell.length_c   1.000
_cell.angle_alpha   90.00
_cell.angle_beta   90.00
_cell.angle_gamma   90.00
#
_symmetry.space_group_name_H-M   'P 1'
#
loop_
_entity.id
_entity.type
_entity.pdbx_description
1 polymer ?
#
loop_
_entity_poly.entity_id
_entity_poly.type
_entity_poly.pdbx_seq_one_letter_code
_entity_poly.pdbx_strand_id
1 'polypeptide(L)'
;MLLPDTENAPAALAVVKAAFAPTGGLDDMQQRLINDMAQIMYGLDYGATADLTDEVLETLPYETRLEALHLMVVVELMEHPLRPEVAQSVLEFAEKLNLPIQLLEDARHLADDQIAFAYLDFQRHGWYAHETLRESTHGKWLELLRSKIAYIGIIPDKEIAQRWEALLVCPDGSWGRAVAQFYLDHKFPFPGEKHGIFEVGARHDWMHVLCGYGTEPAGELNVFAFIAASMNDSRGLVLLAVTLGLFQNGTIKHVGMKRIENASTDTLSIPGVLEQWADSFRRGEQCRVDVMGTVDLFAYKDMALDEARDFFGVVP
;
A
#
# COMPACT_ATOMS: atom_id res chain seq x y z
N MET A 1 -6.53 -0.85 2.48
CA MET A 1 -6.83 -1.93 3.41
C MET A 1 -7.88 -1.43 4.37
N LEU A 2 -8.74 -2.31 4.86
CA LEU A 2 -9.69 -2.00 5.91
C LEU A 2 -9.00 -2.16 7.27
N LEU A 3 -9.28 -1.23 8.18
CA LEU A 3 -8.79 -1.21 9.55
C LEU A 3 -10.00 -0.97 10.46
N PRO A 4 -10.08 -1.64 11.62
CA PRO A 4 -11.22 -1.49 12.50
C PRO A 4 -11.28 -0.11 13.13
N ASP A 5 -12.50 0.36 13.42
CA ASP A 5 -12.68 1.54 14.27
C ASP A 5 -12.38 1.21 15.75
N THR A 6 -12.37 2.24 16.62
CA THR A 6 -12.07 2.05 18.05
C THR A 6 -13.07 1.13 18.77
N GLU A 7 -14.32 1.05 18.31
CA GLU A 7 -15.35 0.21 18.92
C GLU A 7 -15.11 -1.27 18.60
N ASN A 8 -14.76 -1.56 17.35
CA ASN A 8 -14.60 -2.92 16.83
C ASN A 8 -13.17 -3.47 16.95
N ALA A 9 -12.18 -2.60 17.18
CA ALA A 9 -10.77 -2.98 17.31
C ALA A 9 -10.51 -4.11 18.32
N PRO A 10 -11.08 -4.12 19.55
CA PRO A 10 -10.86 -5.22 20.49
C PRO A 10 -11.26 -6.59 19.92
N ALA A 11 -12.39 -6.66 19.20
CA ALA A 11 -12.89 -7.90 18.63
C ALA A 11 -12.03 -8.35 17.42
N ALA A 12 -11.63 -7.41 16.56
CA ALA A 12 -10.72 -7.69 15.45
C ALA A 12 -9.36 -8.20 15.94
N LEU A 13 -8.78 -7.57 16.96
CA LEU A 13 -7.52 -8.01 17.57
C LEU A 13 -7.63 -9.39 18.23
N ALA A 14 -8.77 -9.71 18.86
CA ALA A 14 -9.03 -11.04 19.42
C ALA A 14 -9.07 -12.13 18.33
N VAL A 15 -9.63 -11.80 17.16
CA VAL A 15 -9.60 -12.67 15.98
C VAL A 15 -8.17 -12.91 15.52
N VAL A 16 -7.34 -11.87 15.39
CA VAL A 16 -5.92 -12.04 15.02
C VAL A 16 -5.20 -12.93 16.04
N LYS A 17 -5.37 -12.67 17.34
CA LYS A 17 -4.78 -13.49 18.41
C LYS A 17 -5.18 -14.96 18.28
N ALA A 18 -6.46 -15.24 18.05
CA ALA A 18 -6.97 -16.59 17.90
C ALA A 18 -6.43 -17.30 16.65
N ALA A 19 -6.23 -16.57 15.54
CA ALA A 19 -5.72 -17.13 14.29
C ALA A 19 -4.25 -17.57 14.36
N PHE A 20 -3.42 -16.91 15.18
CA PHE A 20 -2.01 -17.26 15.33
C PHE A 20 -1.72 -18.16 16.54
N ALA A 21 -2.66 -18.33 17.48
CA ALA A 21 -2.48 -19.19 18.64
C ALA A 21 -2.13 -20.67 18.31
N PRO A 22 -2.74 -21.33 17.31
CA PRO A 22 -2.45 -22.73 16.97
C PRO A 22 -1.01 -22.98 16.51
N THR A 23 -0.31 -21.95 16.04
CA THR A 23 1.01 -22.04 15.41
C THR A 23 2.14 -21.53 16.30
N GLY A 24 1.84 -21.35 17.59
CA GLY A 24 2.78 -20.86 18.60
C GLY A 24 2.65 -19.37 18.93
N GLY A 25 1.67 -18.67 18.35
CA GLY A 25 1.49 -17.24 18.51
C GLY A 25 2.31 -16.41 17.51
N LEU A 26 2.37 -15.11 17.77
CA LEU A 26 3.14 -14.14 16.99
C LEU A 26 4.61 -14.17 17.39
N ASP A 27 5.51 -13.97 16.42
CA ASP A 27 6.92 -13.73 16.71
C ASP A 27 7.15 -12.34 17.33
N ASP A 28 8.39 -12.07 17.76
CA ASP A 28 8.75 -10.82 18.42
C ASP A 28 8.46 -9.56 17.57
N MET A 29 8.62 -9.62 16.23
CA MET A 29 8.41 -8.47 15.35
C MET A 29 6.92 -8.27 15.05
N GLN A 30 6.20 -9.36 14.77
CA GLN A 30 4.75 -9.38 14.61
C GLN A 30 4.04 -8.86 15.87
N GLN A 31 4.49 -9.33 17.04
CA GLN A 31 3.97 -8.92 18.34
C GLN A 31 4.19 -7.41 18.59
N ARG A 32 5.38 -6.90 18.23
CA ARG A 32 5.65 -5.45 18.31
C ARG A 32 4.75 -4.65 17.37
N LEU A 33 4.63 -5.05 16.10
CA LEU A 33 3.77 -4.35 15.15
C LEU A 33 2.34 -4.23 15.68
N ILE A 34 1.72 -5.37 16.04
CA ILE A 34 0.31 -5.37 16.41
C ILE A 34 0.07 -4.62 17.72
N ASN A 35 1.02 -4.66 18.66
CA ASN A 35 0.98 -3.85 19.88
C ASN A 35 1.06 -2.36 19.55
N ASP A 36 1.99 -1.94 18.68
CA ASP A 36 2.16 -0.54 18.31
C ASP A 36 0.94 -0.02 17.54
N MET A 37 0.42 -0.79 16.59
CA MET A 37 -0.83 -0.45 15.89
C MET A 37 -2.00 -0.34 16.88
N ALA A 38 -2.17 -1.31 17.79
CA ALA A 38 -3.24 -1.28 18.78
C ALA A 38 -3.15 -0.05 19.70
N GLN A 39 -1.94 0.30 20.14
CA GLN A 39 -1.70 1.42 21.03
C GLN A 39 -1.84 2.78 20.32
N ILE A 40 -1.26 2.92 19.12
CA ILE A 40 -1.22 4.18 18.36
C ILE A 40 -2.60 4.50 17.79
N MET A 41 -3.31 3.50 17.26
CA MET A 41 -4.59 3.71 16.59
C MET A 41 -5.77 3.70 17.56
N TYR A 42 -5.75 2.84 18.57
CA TYR A 42 -6.92 2.58 19.41
C TYR A 42 -6.68 2.82 20.91
N GLY A 43 -5.44 3.08 21.33
CA GLY A 43 -5.07 3.19 22.74
C GLY A 43 -5.20 1.87 23.52
N LEU A 44 -5.07 0.73 22.83
CA LEU A 44 -5.24 -0.61 23.37
C LEU A 44 -3.89 -1.32 23.56
N ASP A 45 -3.79 -2.13 24.61
CA ASP A 45 -2.71 -3.10 24.79
C ASP A 45 -3.13 -4.44 24.19
N TYR A 46 -2.50 -4.83 23.08
CA TYR A 46 -2.86 -6.09 22.42
C TYR A 46 -2.56 -7.32 23.30
N GLY A 47 -1.54 -7.27 24.17
CA GLY A 47 -1.27 -8.34 25.14
C GLY A 47 -2.39 -8.55 26.16
N ALA A 48 -3.17 -7.50 26.43
CA ALA A 48 -4.35 -7.54 27.30
C ALA A 48 -5.65 -7.90 26.55
N THR A 49 -5.59 -8.14 25.24
CA THR A 49 -6.76 -8.52 24.44
C THR A 49 -7.35 -9.83 24.94
N ALA A 50 -8.66 -9.80 25.22
CA ALA A 50 -9.42 -10.98 25.64
C ALA A 50 -9.36 -12.09 24.58
N ASP A 51 -9.47 -13.33 25.01
CA ASP A 51 -9.55 -14.46 24.10
C ASP A 51 -10.88 -14.42 23.32
N LEU A 52 -10.82 -14.80 22.04
CA LEU A 52 -12.00 -14.87 21.20
C LEU A 52 -12.97 -15.93 21.72
N THR A 53 -14.22 -15.53 21.96
CA THR A 53 -15.31 -16.46 22.34
C THR A 53 -16.18 -16.77 21.12
N ASP A 54 -16.87 -17.92 21.14
CA ASP A 54 -17.81 -18.28 20.08
C ASP A 54 -18.98 -17.26 19.98
N GLU A 55 -19.40 -16.68 21.11
CA GLU A 55 -20.44 -15.62 21.13
C GLU A 55 -19.99 -14.36 20.37
N VAL A 56 -18.75 -13.91 20.58
CA VAL A 56 -18.19 -12.77 19.83
C VAL A 56 -18.09 -13.14 18.35
N LEU A 57 -17.61 -14.35 18.05
CA LEU A 57 -17.46 -14.81 16.68
C LEU A 57 -18.78 -14.85 15.89
N GLU A 58 -19.86 -15.31 16.53
CA GLU A 58 -21.20 -15.41 15.93
C GLU A 58 -21.87 -14.05 15.71
N THR A 59 -21.51 -13.04 16.50
CA THR A 59 -22.11 -11.69 16.47
C THR A 59 -21.28 -10.64 15.75
N LEU A 60 -20.06 -10.98 15.33
CA LEU A 60 -19.14 -10.09 14.64
C LEU A 60 -19.71 -9.57 13.29
N PRO A 61 -19.78 -8.23 13.09
CA PRO A 61 -20.15 -7.64 11.80
C PRO A 61 -19.26 -8.13 10.66
N TYR A 62 -19.80 -8.15 9.43
CA TYR A 62 -19.03 -8.61 8.27
C TYR A 62 -17.79 -7.74 8.02
N GLU A 63 -17.94 -6.43 8.20
CA GLU A 63 -16.92 -5.42 8.05
C GLU A 63 -15.75 -5.67 9.02
N THR A 64 -16.05 -5.89 10.30
CA THR A 64 -15.04 -6.23 11.31
C THR A 64 -14.32 -7.54 11.05
N ARG A 65 -15.01 -8.53 10.47
CA ARG A 65 -14.37 -9.77 10.04
C ARG A 65 -13.37 -9.53 8.90
N LEU A 66 -13.72 -8.68 7.92
CA LEU A 66 -12.81 -8.28 6.84
C LEU A 66 -11.62 -7.47 7.35
N GLU A 67 -11.85 -6.52 8.27
CA GLU A 67 -10.79 -5.74 8.92
C GLU A 67 -9.81 -6.65 9.68
N ALA A 68 -10.34 -7.61 10.44
CA ALA A 68 -9.52 -8.62 11.10
C ALA A 68 -8.72 -9.45 10.10
N LEU A 69 -9.31 -9.86 8.98
CA LEU A 69 -8.60 -10.56 7.90
C LEU A 69 -7.44 -9.72 7.35
N HIS A 70 -7.67 -8.45 7.06
CA HIS A 70 -6.62 -7.58 6.56
C HIS A 70 -5.47 -7.46 7.57
N LEU A 71 -5.76 -7.30 8.86
CA LEU A 71 -4.73 -7.30 9.92
C LEU A 71 -3.99 -8.65 10.00
N MET A 72 -4.70 -9.78 9.90
CA MET A 72 -4.08 -11.11 9.85
C MET A 72 -3.09 -11.22 8.68
N VAL A 73 -3.48 -10.75 7.49
CA VAL A 73 -2.60 -10.77 6.31
C VAL A 73 -1.37 -9.89 6.49
N VAL A 74 -1.51 -8.68 7.04
CA VAL A 74 -0.34 -7.81 7.30
C VAL A 74 0.65 -8.49 8.23
N VAL A 75 0.16 -9.06 9.34
CA VAL A 75 0.99 -9.74 10.33
C VAL A 75 1.62 -11.01 9.74
N GLU A 76 0.86 -11.78 8.96
CA GLU A 76 1.36 -12.97 8.26
C GLU A 76 2.50 -12.64 7.30
N LEU A 77 2.38 -11.57 6.52
CA LEU A 77 3.37 -11.16 5.51
C LEU A 77 4.69 -10.66 6.10
N MET A 78 4.73 -10.35 7.39
CA MET A 78 5.98 -10.05 8.10
C MET A 78 6.83 -11.29 8.35
N GLU A 79 6.20 -12.47 8.38
CA GLU A 79 6.93 -13.71 8.62
C GLU A 79 7.63 -14.14 7.34
N HIS A 80 8.96 -14.16 7.37
CA HIS A 80 9.76 -14.58 6.23
C HIS A 80 10.88 -15.57 6.63
N PRO A 81 10.90 -16.80 6.06
CA PRO A 81 9.88 -17.39 5.18
C PRO A 81 8.58 -17.67 5.94
N LEU A 82 7.44 -17.47 5.27
CA LEU A 82 6.13 -17.78 5.83
C LEU A 82 6.03 -19.28 6.12
N ARG A 83 5.72 -19.63 7.36
CA ARG A 83 5.54 -21.02 7.76
C ARG A 83 4.22 -21.56 7.18
N PRO A 84 4.21 -22.77 6.56
CA PRO A 84 2.99 -23.35 5.99
C PRO A 84 1.85 -23.50 7.02
N GLU A 85 2.18 -23.82 8.26
CA GLU A 85 1.22 -23.93 9.36
C GLU A 85 0.55 -22.60 9.70
N VAL A 86 1.27 -21.47 9.60
CA VAL A 86 0.73 -20.11 9.80
C VAL A 86 -0.21 -19.76 8.66
N ALA A 87 0.24 -19.98 7.42
CA ALA A 87 -0.58 -19.76 6.23
C ALA A 87 -1.91 -20.55 6.28
N GLN A 88 -1.84 -21.80 6.72
CA GLN A 88 -3.00 -22.69 6.86
C GLN A 88 -3.93 -22.22 7.98
N SER A 89 -3.40 -21.79 9.12
CA SER A 89 -4.22 -21.30 10.23
C SER A 89 -5.00 -20.02 9.86
N VAL A 90 -4.38 -19.08 9.15
CA VAL A 90 -5.06 -17.87 8.64
C VAL A 90 -6.16 -18.22 7.61
N LEU A 91 -5.92 -19.21 6.73
CA LEU A 91 -6.92 -19.71 5.80
C LEU A 91 -8.14 -20.30 6.53
N GLU A 92 -7.90 -21.18 7.49
CA GLU A 92 -8.96 -21.82 8.29
C GLU A 92 -9.80 -20.79 9.05
N PHE A 93 -9.16 -19.74 9.57
CA PHE A 93 -9.88 -18.63 10.20
C PHE A 93 -10.68 -17.80 9.20
N ALA A 94 -10.13 -17.49 8.01
CA ALA A 94 -10.87 -16.80 6.96
C ALA A 94 -12.13 -17.59 6.53
N GLU A 95 -12.01 -18.91 6.41
CA GLU A 95 -13.13 -19.83 6.15
C GLU A 95 -14.16 -19.82 7.29
N LYS A 96 -13.70 -19.91 8.55
CA LYS A 96 -14.56 -19.83 9.75
C LYS A 96 -15.35 -18.52 9.81
N LEU A 97 -14.74 -17.43 9.34
CA LEU A 97 -15.35 -16.10 9.28
C LEU A 97 -16.24 -15.90 8.04
N ASN A 98 -16.33 -16.89 7.13
CA ASN A 98 -17.06 -16.84 5.87
C ASN A 98 -16.62 -15.66 4.97
N LEU A 99 -15.30 -15.48 4.84
CA LEU A 99 -14.68 -14.37 4.12
C LEU A 99 -14.16 -14.78 2.73
N PRO A 100 -14.00 -13.83 1.79
CA PRO A 100 -13.46 -14.13 0.47
C PRO A 100 -11.96 -14.44 0.53
N ILE A 101 -11.62 -15.71 0.30
CA ILE A 101 -10.24 -16.24 0.33
C ILE A 101 -9.37 -15.65 -0.80
N GLN A 102 -9.98 -15.20 -1.90
CA GLN A 102 -9.25 -14.68 -3.06
C GLN A 102 -8.30 -13.54 -2.71
N LEU A 103 -8.68 -12.66 -1.76
CA LEU A 103 -7.80 -11.57 -1.34
C LEU A 103 -6.50 -12.08 -0.68
N LEU A 104 -6.62 -13.11 0.15
CA LEU A 104 -5.48 -13.73 0.82
C LEU A 104 -4.56 -14.39 -0.19
N GLU A 105 -5.14 -15.11 -1.16
CA GLU A 105 -4.39 -15.73 -2.25
C GLU A 105 -3.68 -14.70 -3.12
N ASP A 106 -4.37 -13.61 -3.50
CA ASP A 106 -3.79 -12.54 -4.31
C ASP A 106 -2.60 -11.87 -3.60
N ALA A 107 -2.74 -11.56 -2.31
CA ALA A 107 -1.66 -10.96 -1.51
C ALA A 107 -0.43 -11.88 -1.41
N ARG A 108 -0.64 -13.18 -1.16
CA ARG A 108 0.45 -14.18 -1.10
C ARG A 108 1.11 -14.39 -2.47
N HIS A 109 0.31 -14.59 -3.51
CA HIS A 109 0.82 -14.78 -4.88
C HIS A 109 1.64 -13.58 -5.38
N LEU A 110 1.28 -12.38 -4.93
CA LEU A 110 2.01 -11.16 -5.25
C LEU A 110 3.33 -11.01 -4.50
N ALA A 111 3.38 -11.44 -3.24
CA ALA A 111 4.61 -11.47 -2.46
C ALA A 111 5.61 -12.53 -2.97
N ASP A 112 5.10 -13.63 -3.55
CA ASP A 112 5.91 -14.84 -3.80
C ASP A 112 6.68 -14.88 -5.12
N ASP A 113 6.23 -14.32 -6.26
CA ASP A 113 7.10 -14.15 -7.47
C ASP A 113 6.41 -13.60 -8.75
N GLN A 114 5.11 -13.27 -8.77
CA GLN A 114 4.41 -12.89 -10.03
C GLN A 114 4.02 -11.41 -10.16
N ILE A 115 4.82 -10.53 -9.59
CA ILE A 115 4.53 -9.08 -9.49
C ILE A 115 4.31 -8.43 -10.84
N ALA A 116 5.14 -8.74 -11.84
CA ALA A 116 5.04 -8.12 -13.16
C ALA A 116 3.76 -8.55 -13.89
N PHE A 117 3.36 -9.82 -13.74
CA PHE A 117 2.17 -10.35 -14.40
C PHE A 117 0.91 -9.91 -13.69
N ALA A 118 0.86 -9.94 -12.36
CA ALA A 118 -0.29 -9.47 -11.60
C ALA A 118 -0.43 -7.94 -11.68
N TYR A 119 0.66 -7.15 -11.68
CA TYR A 119 0.63 -5.71 -11.99
C TYR A 119 0.05 -5.42 -13.39
N LEU A 120 0.40 -6.24 -14.39
CA LEU A 120 -0.19 -6.17 -15.73
C LEU A 120 -1.61 -6.76 -15.82
N ASP A 121 -1.98 -7.67 -14.91
CA ASP A 121 -3.29 -8.30 -14.82
C ASP A 121 -4.32 -7.38 -14.13
N PHE A 122 -3.89 -6.66 -13.08
CA PHE A 122 -4.58 -5.50 -12.49
C PHE A 122 -4.93 -4.45 -13.55
N GLN A 123 -4.08 -4.29 -14.59
CA GLN A 123 -4.39 -3.45 -15.74
C GLN A 123 -5.27 -4.12 -16.81
N ARG A 124 -5.20 -5.44 -16.99
CA ARG A 124 -5.96 -6.18 -18.03
C ARG A 124 -7.40 -6.47 -17.65
N HIS A 125 -7.68 -6.75 -16.39
CA HIS A 125 -9.03 -7.07 -15.90
C HIS A 125 -9.84 -5.85 -15.43
N GLY A 126 -9.26 -4.66 -15.52
CA GLY A 126 -10.01 -3.41 -15.50
C GLY A 126 -10.39 -2.90 -14.12
N TRP A 127 -9.44 -2.26 -13.43
CA TRP A 127 -9.74 -1.39 -12.28
C TRP A 127 -9.53 0.11 -12.56
N TYR A 128 -8.53 0.47 -13.37
CA TYR A 128 -8.26 1.87 -13.77
C TYR A 128 -8.76 2.21 -15.20
N ALA A 129 -9.31 1.22 -15.90
CA ALA A 129 -9.67 1.35 -17.32
C ALA A 129 -11.07 1.94 -17.56
N HIS A 130 -11.80 2.28 -16.49
CA HIS A 130 -13.23 2.62 -16.64
C HIS A 130 -13.50 4.01 -17.21
N GLU A 131 -12.47 4.86 -17.34
CA GLU A 131 -12.58 6.13 -18.07
C GLU A 131 -11.89 6.13 -19.44
N THR A 132 -10.86 5.31 -19.66
CA THR A 132 -10.10 5.33 -20.93
C THR A 132 -10.71 4.45 -22.03
N LEU A 133 -11.60 3.50 -21.70
CA LEU A 133 -12.11 2.51 -22.66
C LEU A 133 -13.48 2.83 -23.29
N ARG A 134 -14.14 3.93 -22.94
CA ARG A 134 -15.43 4.28 -23.56
C ARG A 134 -15.35 4.88 -24.98
N GLU A 135 -14.16 5.16 -25.49
CA GLU A 135 -14.01 5.80 -26.82
C GLU A 135 -13.26 4.98 -27.89
N SER A 136 -12.79 3.77 -27.60
CA SER A 136 -11.99 3.01 -28.58
C SER A 136 -12.72 1.79 -29.14
N THR A 137 -13.71 2.02 -30.01
CA THR A 137 -14.13 0.99 -30.97
C THR A 137 -13.29 1.09 -32.25
N HIS A 138 -12.71 -0.04 -32.63
CA HIS A 138 -11.98 -0.35 -33.88
C HIS A 138 -10.52 0.15 -34.03
N GLY A 139 -9.58 -0.80 -34.03
CA GLY A 139 -8.32 -0.69 -34.80
C GLY A 139 -6.99 -0.52 -34.05
N LYS A 140 -6.94 -0.62 -32.71
CA LYS A 140 -5.79 -0.13 -31.92
C LYS A 140 -4.93 -1.16 -31.17
N TRP A 141 -4.81 -2.41 -31.61
CA TRP A 141 -3.92 -3.37 -30.91
C TRP A 141 -2.44 -2.93 -30.90
N LEU A 142 -1.95 -2.34 -31.99
CA LEU A 142 -0.59 -1.78 -32.06
C LEU A 142 -0.43 -0.49 -31.26
N GLU A 143 -1.46 0.36 -31.20
CA GLU A 143 -1.43 1.59 -30.39
C GLU A 143 -1.54 1.28 -28.89
N LEU A 144 -2.36 0.30 -28.50
CA LEU A 144 -2.37 -0.23 -27.14
C LEU A 144 -1.01 -0.84 -26.78
N LEU A 145 -0.37 -1.57 -27.68
CA LEU A 145 0.95 -2.14 -27.42
C LEU A 145 2.04 -1.07 -27.31
N ARG A 146 2.02 -0.04 -28.16
CA ARG A 146 2.93 1.11 -28.08
C ARG A 146 2.69 1.96 -26.84
N SER A 147 1.43 2.23 -26.51
CA SER A 147 1.02 2.88 -25.26
C SER A 147 1.54 2.07 -24.08
N LYS A 148 1.37 0.74 -24.07
CA LYS A 148 1.94 -0.14 -23.04
C LYS A 148 3.46 -0.10 -22.97
N ILE A 149 4.18 -0.07 -24.09
CA ILE A 149 5.66 0.01 -24.11
C ILE A 149 6.17 1.38 -23.64
N ALA A 150 5.50 2.46 -24.06
CA ALA A 150 5.76 3.80 -23.57
C ALA A 150 5.50 3.91 -22.06
N TYR A 151 4.44 3.26 -21.61
CA TYR A 151 4.03 3.13 -20.22
C TYR A 151 4.93 2.20 -19.38
N ILE A 152 5.88 1.48 -19.98
CA ILE A 152 6.94 0.76 -19.24
C ILE A 152 8.25 1.59 -19.25
N GLY A 153 8.20 2.83 -19.78
CA GLY A 153 9.34 3.76 -19.84
C GLY A 153 10.34 3.43 -20.96
N ILE A 154 9.96 2.60 -21.94
CA ILE A 154 10.82 2.20 -23.07
C ILE A 154 10.74 3.21 -24.23
N ILE A 155 9.58 3.86 -24.41
CA ILE A 155 9.38 4.93 -25.39
C ILE A 155 8.91 6.18 -24.64
N PRO A 156 9.58 7.34 -24.79
CA PRO A 156 9.14 8.57 -24.15
C PRO A 156 7.74 8.98 -24.59
N ASP A 157 6.93 9.41 -23.63
CA ASP A 157 5.65 10.07 -23.86
C ASP A 157 5.82 11.57 -23.59
N LYS A 158 5.81 12.36 -24.66
CA LYS A 158 6.08 13.81 -24.59
C LYS A 158 4.97 14.57 -23.88
N GLU A 159 3.72 14.11 -23.96
CA GLU A 159 2.60 14.81 -23.35
C GLU A 159 2.65 14.67 -21.84
N ILE A 160 2.91 13.44 -21.37
CA ILE A 160 3.13 13.17 -19.94
C ILE A 160 4.35 13.94 -19.44
N ALA A 161 5.49 13.86 -20.15
CA ALA A 161 6.71 14.57 -19.75
C ALA A 161 6.48 16.09 -19.60
N GLN A 162 5.81 16.72 -20.58
CA GLN A 162 5.49 18.15 -20.52
C GLN A 162 4.57 18.50 -19.35
N ARG A 163 3.59 17.63 -19.03
CA ARG A 163 2.69 17.85 -17.89
C ARG A 163 3.43 17.80 -16.55
N TRP A 164 4.37 16.88 -16.40
CA TRP A 164 5.19 16.77 -15.20
C TRP A 164 6.26 17.86 -15.12
N GLU A 165 6.89 18.23 -16.23
CA GLU A 165 7.79 19.39 -16.31
C GLU A 165 7.07 20.70 -15.94
N ALA A 166 5.78 20.85 -16.26
CA ALA A 166 4.99 22.04 -15.91
C ALA A 166 4.84 22.22 -14.38
N LEU A 167 5.11 21.20 -13.57
CA LEU A 167 5.19 21.36 -12.12
C LEU A 167 6.34 22.30 -11.70
N LEU A 168 7.40 22.42 -12.53
CA LEU A 168 8.52 23.36 -12.36
C LEU A 168 8.15 24.84 -12.58
N VAL A 169 6.90 25.16 -12.86
CA VAL A 169 6.43 26.56 -12.91
C VAL A 169 5.29 26.83 -11.93
N CYS A 170 4.92 25.84 -11.09
CA CYS A 170 3.94 26.05 -10.02
C CYS A 170 4.48 27.05 -8.97
N PRO A 171 3.60 27.72 -8.20
CA PRO A 171 4.00 28.69 -7.18
C PRO A 171 5.03 28.13 -6.19
N ASP A 172 5.93 28.98 -5.69
CA ASP A 172 6.87 28.58 -4.65
C ASP A 172 6.12 28.15 -3.38
N GLY A 173 6.51 27.02 -2.79
CA GLY A 173 5.81 26.42 -1.64
C GLY A 173 4.54 25.64 -2.00
N SER A 174 4.17 25.54 -3.29
CA SER A 174 3.06 24.70 -3.70
C SER A 174 3.40 23.21 -3.67
N TRP A 175 2.38 22.37 -3.56
CA TRP A 175 2.55 20.92 -3.56
C TRP A 175 3.14 20.41 -4.88
N GLY A 176 2.64 20.88 -6.02
CA GLY A 176 3.18 20.53 -7.34
C GLY A 176 4.65 20.94 -7.50
N ARG A 177 5.01 22.15 -7.05
CA ARG A 177 6.42 22.61 -7.03
C ARG A 177 7.30 21.67 -6.20
N ALA A 178 6.81 21.24 -5.03
CA ALA A 178 7.52 20.33 -4.15
C ALA A 178 7.68 18.92 -4.77
N VAL A 179 6.67 18.42 -5.50
CA VAL A 179 6.78 17.17 -6.28
C VAL A 179 7.82 17.29 -7.38
N ALA A 180 7.86 18.41 -8.11
CA ALA A 180 8.89 18.62 -9.12
C ALA A 180 10.30 18.61 -8.49
N GLN A 181 10.45 19.28 -7.34
CA GLN A 181 11.71 19.34 -6.62
C GLN A 181 12.14 17.96 -6.09
N PHE A 182 11.20 17.15 -5.60
CA PHE A 182 11.44 15.78 -5.17
C PHE A 182 12.10 14.94 -6.29
N TYR A 183 11.59 15.04 -7.52
CA TYR A 183 12.19 14.37 -8.68
C TYR A 183 13.61 14.86 -8.98
N LEU A 184 13.84 16.18 -8.92
CA LEU A 184 15.17 16.76 -9.14
C LEU A 184 16.18 16.33 -8.07
N ASP A 185 15.79 16.36 -6.80
CA ASP A 185 16.65 16.02 -5.66
C ASP A 185 17.10 14.56 -5.70
N HIS A 186 16.19 13.66 -6.07
CA HIS A 186 16.48 12.23 -6.22
C HIS A 186 17.05 11.85 -7.59
N LYS A 187 17.16 12.82 -8.52
CA LYS A 187 17.63 12.63 -9.90
C LYS A 187 16.79 11.60 -10.66
N PHE A 188 15.50 11.56 -10.37
CA PHE A 188 14.56 10.71 -11.08
C PHE A 188 14.15 11.38 -12.40
N PRO A 189 14.11 10.65 -13.53
CA PRO A 189 13.48 11.14 -14.74
C PRO A 189 11.99 11.38 -14.47
N PHE A 190 11.45 12.47 -15.01
CA PHE A 190 10.02 12.73 -14.90
C PHE A 190 9.21 11.62 -15.59
N PRO A 191 7.98 11.36 -15.15
CA PRO A 191 7.08 10.47 -15.86
C PRO A 191 6.90 10.92 -17.31
N GLY A 192 6.89 9.95 -18.23
CA GLY A 192 6.91 10.21 -19.67
C GLY A 192 8.32 10.41 -20.26
N GLU A 193 9.34 10.70 -19.45
CA GLU A 193 10.73 10.70 -19.93
C GLU A 193 11.27 9.27 -20.07
N LYS A 194 12.40 9.15 -20.79
CA LYS A 194 13.08 7.85 -20.94
C LYS A 194 13.51 7.33 -19.58
N HIS A 195 13.19 6.07 -19.28
CA HIS A 195 13.44 5.42 -17.99
C HIS A 195 12.64 5.96 -16.79
N GLY A 196 11.82 6.99 -16.97
CA GLY A 196 10.90 7.50 -15.96
C GLY A 196 9.91 6.44 -15.51
N ILE A 197 9.41 6.60 -14.29
CA ILE A 197 8.28 5.81 -13.82
C ILE A 197 7.04 6.15 -14.66
N PHE A 198 6.15 5.19 -14.81
CA PHE A 198 4.90 5.41 -15.50
C PHE A 198 3.93 6.19 -14.63
N GLU A 199 3.00 6.90 -15.28
CA GLU A 199 2.25 7.97 -14.60
C GLU A 199 1.32 7.50 -13.47
N VAL A 200 0.61 6.37 -13.61
CA VAL A 200 -0.20 5.85 -12.47
C VAL A 200 0.69 5.43 -11.31
N GLY A 201 1.91 4.98 -11.59
CA GLY A 201 2.89 4.60 -10.57
C GLY A 201 3.34 5.86 -9.87
N ALA A 202 3.69 6.89 -10.62
CA ALA A 202 4.11 8.19 -10.12
C ALA A 202 3.11 8.87 -9.16
N ARG A 203 1.86 8.40 -9.07
CA ARG A 203 0.88 8.90 -8.10
C ARG A 203 1.36 8.72 -6.65
N HIS A 204 2.08 7.65 -6.32
CA HIS A 204 2.61 7.47 -4.95
C HIS A 204 3.72 8.49 -4.62
N ASP A 205 4.45 9.01 -5.62
CA ASP A 205 5.48 10.05 -5.42
C ASP A 205 4.88 11.36 -4.88
N TRP A 206 3.63 11.65 -5.19
CA TRP A 206 2.92 12.77 -4.57
C TRP A 206 2.75 12.56 -3.07
N MET A 207 2.60 11.31 -2.63
CA MET A 207 2.41 10.95 -1.23
C MET A 207 3.71 10.98 -0.43
N HIS A 208 4.86 10.70 -1.05
CA HIS A 208 6.16 10.96 -0.44
C HIS A 208 6.27 12.42 0.00
N VAL A 209 5.91 13.35 -0.89
CA VAL A 209 5.94 14.80 -0.61
C VAL A 209 4.87 15.23 0.39
N LEU A 210 3.64 14.74 0.23
CA LEU A 210 2.52 15.11 1.10
C LEU A 210 2.77 14.66 2.54
N CYS A 211 3.24 13.42 2.73
CA CYS A 211 3.45 12.81 4.04
C CYS A 211 4.85 13.08 4.62
N GLY A 212 5.80 13.55 3.81
CA GLY A 212 7.19 13.78 4.22
C GLY A 212 8.01 12.51 4.39
N TYR A 213 7.72 11.46 3.61
CA TYR A 213 8.49 10.21 3.62
C TYR A 213 9.55 10.22 2.53
N GLY A 214 10.77 9.79 2.86
CA GLY A 214 11.87 9.63 1.90
C GLY A 214 11.69 8.41 1.00
N THR A 215 12.68 8.15 0.14
CA THR A 215 12.69 7.03 -0.82
C THR A 215 13.64 5.90 -0.42
N GLU A 216 14.24 6.00 0.76
CA GLU A 216 14.92 4.87 1.39
C GLU A 216 13.92 3.75 1.74
N PRO A 217 14.36 2.50 1.93
CA PRO A 217 13.46 1.37 2.21
C PRO A 217 12.44 1.63 3.34
N ALA A 218 12.83 2.35 4.39
CA ALA A 218 11.93 2.73 5.48
C ALA A 218 10.87 3.72 5.03
N GLY A 219 11.25 4.75 4.25
CA GLY A 219 10.34 5.72 3.67
C GLY A 219 9.35 5.10 2.69
N GLU A 220 9.78 4.13 1.89
CA GLU A 220 8.92 3.33 1.01
C GLU A 220 7.91 2.49 1.81
N LEU A 221 8.35 1.80 2.87
CA LEU A 221 7.43 1.09 3.77
C LEU A 221 6.38 2.05 4.36
N ASN A 222 6.81 3.22 4.83
CA ASN A 222 5.93 4.23 5.42
C ASN A 222 4.89 4.78 4.43
N VAL A 223 5.31 5.14 3.20
CA VAL A 223 4.37 5.67 2.20
C VAL A 223 3.34 4.63 1.79
N PHE A 224 3.74 3.36 1.67
CA PHE A 224 2.80 2.30 1.28
C PHE A 224 1.91 1.83 2.42
N ALA A 225 2.33 1.94 3.70
CA ALA A 225 1.41 1.80 4.83
C ALA A 225 0.37 2.92 4.87
N PHE A 226 0.79 4.16 4.66
CA PHE A 226 -0.12 5.30 4.54
C PHE A 226 -1.11 5.11 3.38
N ILE A 227 -0.62 4.78 2.19
CA ILE A 227 -1.46 4.52 1.01
C ILE A 227 -2.42 3.39 1.32
N ALA A 228 -1.92 2.28 1.87
CA ALA A 228 -2.75 1.13 2.21
C ALA A 228 -3.89 1.54 3.15
N ALA A 229 -3.62 2.27 4.23
CA ALA A 229 -4.66 2.72 5.16
C ALA A 229 -5.62 3.77 4.56
N SER A 230 -5.15 4.63 3.66
CA SER A 230 -6.01 5.61 2.97
C SER A 230 -6.93 5.00 1.91
N MET A 231 -6.56 3.83 1.38
CA MET A 231 -7.37 3.08 0.41
C MET A 231 -8.40 2.24 1.17
N ASN A 232 -9.67 2.65 1.14
CA ASN A 232 -10.76 1.94 1.83
C ASN A 232 -11.22 0.64 1.11
N ASP A 233 -10.27 -0.16 0.62
CA ASP A 233 -10.51 -1.49 0.06
C ASP A 233 -9.23 -2.38 0.07
N SER A 234 -9.35 -3.55 -0.54
CA SER A 234 -8.34 -4.60 -0.59
C SER A 234 -7.11 -4.29 -1.44
N ARG A 235 -7.17 -3.32 -2.36
CA ARG A 235 -6.02 -2.95 -3.23
C ARG A 235 -4.85 -2.41 -2.42
N GLY A 236 -5.13 -1.69 -1.34
CA GLY A 236 -4.09 -1.20 -0.44
C GLY A 236 -3.32 -2.33 0.25
N LEU A 237 -4.00 -3.43 0.61
CA LEU A 237 -3.37 -4.59 1.23
C LEU A 237 -2.40 -5.28 0.26
N VAL A 238 -2.80 -5.39 -1.00
CA VAL A 238 -1.96 -5.92 -2.07
C VAL A 238 -0.69 -5.08 -2.27
N LEU A 239 -0.83 -3.76 -2.36
CA LEU A 239 0.32 -2.87 -2.52
C LEU A 239 1.30 -3.01 -1.35
N LEU A 240 0.77 -3.10 -0.12
CA LEU A 240 1.57 -3.32 1.08
C LEU A 240 2.33 -4.64 1.04
N ALA A 241 1.71 -5.72 0.55
CA ALA A 241 2.35 -7.02 0.40
C ALA A 241 3.56 -6.98 -0.55
N VAL A 242 3.41 -6.29 -1.67
CA VAL A 242 4.52 -6.08 -2.62
C VAL A 242 5.64 -5.26 -1.99
N THR A 243 5.31 -4.21 -1.23
CA THR A 243 6.32 -3.37 -0.56
C THR A 243 7.07 -4.13 0.54
N LEU A 244 6.39 -4.98 1.31
CA LEU A 244 7.03 -5.88 2.29
C LEU A 244 7.98 -6.87 1.59
N GLY A 245 7.57 -7.45 0.47
CA GLY A 245 8.44 -8.33 -0.32
C GLY A 245 9.70 -7.64 -0.84
N LEU A 246 9.61 -6.35 -1.20
CA LEU A 246 10.73 -5.54 -1.71
C LEU A 246 11.70 -5.08 -0.61
N PHE A 247 11.18 -4.57 0.50
CA PHE A 247 11.97 -3.81 1.46
C PHE A 247 12.10 -4.46 2.84
N GLN A 248 11.30 -5.47 3.15
CA GLN A 248 11.40 -6.20 4.42
C GLN A 248 11.92 -7.62 4.21
N ASN A 249 11.32 -8.38 3.29
CA ASN A 249 11.62 -9.79 3.12
C ASN A 249 12.74 -10.03 2.09
N GLY A 250 12.99 -9.05 1.22
CA GLY A 250 13.95 -9.17 0.11
C GLY A 250 13.64 -10.31 -0.86
N THR A 251 12.40 -10.82 -0.86
CA THR A 251 11.90 -11.84 -1.81
C THR A 251 11.83 -11.24 -3.21
N ILE A 252 11.54 -9.95 -3.29
CA ILE A 252 11.40 -9.21 -4.53
C ILE A 252 12.67 -8.42 -4.80
N LYS A 253 13.34 -8.77 -5.90
CA LYS A 253 14.56 -8.07 -6.36
C LYS A 253 14.40 -7.41 -7.73
N HIS A 254 13.27 -7.66 -8.38
CA HIS A 254 12.97 -7.14 -9.72
C HIS A 254 11.50 -6.74 -9.82
N VAL A 255 11.22 -5.63 -10.51
CA VAL A 255 9.88 -5.25 -10.95
C VAL A 255 9.90 -5.13 -12.47
N GLY A 256 9.19 -6.02 -13.15
CA GLY A 256 9.31 -6.20 -14.59
C GLY A 256 10.73 -6.65 -14.97
N MET A 257 11.37 -5.94 -15.90
CA MET A 257 12.76 -6.21 -16.32
C MET A 257 13.80 -5.40 -15.53
N LYS A 258 13.38 -4.53 -14.59
CA LYS A 258 14.29 -3.68 -13.82
C LYS A 258 14.61 -4.34 -12.49
N ARG A 259 15.90 -4.40 -12.16
CA ARG A 259 16.36 -4.74 -10.81
C ARG A 259 16.08 -3.55 -9.89
N ILE A 260 15.57 -3.84 -8.70
CA ILE A 260 15.39 -2.85 -7.64
C ILE A 260 16.69 -2.82 -6.83
N GLU A 261 17.48 -1.77 -7.03
CA GLU A 261 18.83 -1.67 -6.43
C GLU A 261 18.79 -1.44 -4.92
N ASN A 262 17.73 -0.81 -4.41
CA ASN A 262 17.49 -0.52 -3.00
C ASN A 262 16.64 -1.57 -2.28
N ALA A 263 16.38 -2.73 -2.89
CA ALA A 263 15.71 -3.83 -2.19
C ALA A 263 16.51 -4.21 -0.93
N SER A 264 15.81 -4.41 0.18
CA SER A 264 16.41 -4.58 1.51
C SER A 264 15.81 -5.78 2.22
N THR A 265 16.57 -6.32 3.17
CA THR A 265 16.10 -7.31 4.14
C THR A 265 16.13 -6.65 5.51
N ASP A 266 15.10 -6.90 6.32
CA ASP A 266 15.05 -6.50 7.74
C ASP A 266 14.97 -4.99 8.01
N THR A 267 14.41 -4.20 7.09
CA THR A 267 14.24 -2.74 7.28
C THR A 267 13.46 -2.40 8.55
N LEU A 268 12.42 -3.17 8.90
CA LEU A 268 11.63 -2.99 10.12
C LEU A 268 12.39 -3.38 11.41
N SER A 269 13.53 -4.07 11.30
CA SER A 269 14.40 -4.35 12.45
C SER A 269 15.25 -3.14 12.85
N ILE A 270 15.30 -2.10 12.02
CA ILE A 270 16.02 -0.86 12.34
C ILE A 270 15.27 -0.14 13.48
N PRO A 271 15.95 0.25 14.57
CA PRO A 271 15.30 0.91 15.71
C PRO A 271 14.50 2.15 15.29
N GLY A 272 13.23 2.22 15.71
CA GLY A 272 12.33 3.34 15.42
C GLY A 272 11.55 3.22 14.11
N VAL A 273 11.95 2.34 13.19
CA VAL A 273 11.30 2.21 11.88
C VAL A 273 9.96 1.50 12.01
N LEU A 274 9.86 0.47 12.86
CA LEU A 274 8.61 -0.25 13.07
C LEU A 274 7.52 0.65 13.67
N GLU A 275 7.89 1.46 14.66
CA GLU A 275 7.00 2.42 15.31
C GLU A 275 6.52 3.50 14.34
N GLN A 276 7.43 4.01 13.50
CA GLN A 276 7.08 4.98 12.43
C GLN A 276 6.18 4.34 11.37
N TRP A 277 6.41 3.07 11.04
CA TRP A 277 5.58 2.34 10.10
C TRP A 277 4.17 2.10 10.66
N ALA A 278 4.05 1.75 11.95
CA ALA A 278 2.77 1.66 12.65
C ALA A 278 2.02 3.01 12.65
N ASP A 279 2.70 4.13 12.93
CA ASP A 279 2.12 5.47 12.84
C ASP A 279 1.66 5.83 11.42
N SER A 280 2.33 5.31 10.39
CA SER A 280 1.94 5.54 9.00
C SER A 280 0.53 5.01 8.68
N PHE A 281 0.10 3.91 9.30
CA PHE A 281 -1.28 3.43 9.19
C PHE A 281 -2.28 4.41 9.83
N ARG A 282 -1.98 4.92 11.04
CA ARG A 282 -2.82 5.94 11.69
C ARG A 282 -2.93 7.20 10.83
N ARG A 283 -1.81 7.67 10.26
CA ARG A 283 -1.80 8.83 9.37
C ARG A 283 -2.66 8.59 8.12
N GLY A 284 -2.58 7.40 7.54
CA GLY A 284 -3.35 7.03 6.35
C GLY A 284 -4.85 6.87 6.62
N GLU A 285 -5.25 6.34 7.78
CA GLU A 285 -6.66 6.23 8.19
C GLU A 285 -7.35 7.60 8.35
N GLN A 286 -6.58 8.62 8.74
CA GLN A 286 -7.07 10.00 8.84
C GLN A 286 -7.12 10.74 7.49
N CYS A 287 -6.50 10.17 6.46
CA CYS A 287 -6.54 10.73 5.11
C CYS A 287 -7.95 10.59 4.53
N ARG A 288 -8.52 11.71 4.08
CA ARG A 288 -9.92 11.79 3.63
C ARG A 288 -10.14 11.27 2.20
N VAL A 289 -9.07 10.86 1.53
CA VAL A 289 -9.05 10.65 0.09
C VAL A 289 -8.32 9.36 -0.25
N ASP A 290 -8.88 8.57 -1.16
CA ASP A 290 -8.15 7.53 -1.87
C ASP A 290 -7.19 8.19 -2.88
N VAL A 291 -5.94 8.34 -2.45
CA VAL A 291 -4.87 9.02 -3.19
C VAL A 291 -4.44 8.25 -4.45
N MET A 292 -4.57 6.92 -4.44
CA MET A 292 -4.29 6.07 -5.59
C MET A 292 -5.51 5.89 -6.50
N GLY A 293 -6.70 6.21 -6.02
CA GLY A 293 -7.97 6.10 -6.73
C GLY A 293 -8.33 7.31 -7.57
N THR A 294 -9.44 7.96 -7.23
CA THR A 294 -10.22 8.81 -8.15
C THR A 294 -9.81 10.28 -8.17
N VAL A 295 -8.87 10.71 -7.33
CA VAL A 295 -8.49 12.11 -7.24
C VAL A 295 -7.54 12.53 -8.35
N ASP A 296 -7.86 13.64 -9.00
CA ASP A 296 -6.95 14.34 -9.89
C ASP A 296 -5.97 15.19 -9.07
N LEU A 297 -4.78 14.65 -8.81
CA LEU A 297 -3.73 15.32 -8.03
C LEU A 297 -3.24 16.61 -8.72
N PHE A 298 -3.25 16.66 -10.06
CA PHE A 298 -2.81 17.84 -10.80
C PHE A 298 -3.75 19.03 -10.62
N ALA A 299 -5.03 18.80 -10.29
CA ALA A 299 -5.97 19.86 -9.95
C ALA A 299 -5.56 20.65 -8.70
N TYR A 300 -4.73 20.07 -7.83
CA TYR A 300 -4.26 20.66 -6.57
C TYR A 300 -2.79 21.11 -6.62
N LYS A 301 -2.12 21.03 -7.78
CA LYS A 301 -0.68 21.30 -7.91
C LYS A 301 -0.25 22.70 -7.46
N ASP A 302 -1.14 23.68 -7.56
CA ASP A 302 -0.87 25.08 -7.22
C ASP A 302 -1.23 25.41 -5.76
N MET A 303 -1.87 24.49 -5.04
CA MET A 303 -2.18 24.62 -3.61
C MET A 303 -0.90 24.62 -2.78
N ALA A 304 -0.83 25.45 -1.73
CA ALA A 304 0.29 25.45 -0.80
C ALA A 304 0.42 24.05 -0.15
N LEU A 305 1.64 23.56 0.08
CA LEU A 305 1.83 22.19 0.59
C LEU A 305 1.15 21.96 1.94
N ASP A 306 1.22 22.93 2.86
CA ASP A 306 0.56 22.81 4.17
C ASP A 306 -0.98 22.85 4.04
N GLU A 307 -1.51 23.64 3.10
CA GLU A 307 -2.94 23.64 2.78
C GLU A 307 -3.38 22.30 2.18
N ALA A 308 -2.54 21.69 1.33
CA ALA A 308 -2.81 20.35 0.79
C ALA A 308 -2.86 19.30 1.91
N ARG A 309 -1.95 19.34 2.88
CA ARG A 309 -1.98 18.44 4.04
C ARG A 309 -3.28 18.58 4.82
N ASP A 310 -3.70 19.81 5.13
CA ASP A 310 -4.95 20.07 5.84
C ASP A 310 -6.18 19.62 5.04
N PHE A 311 -6.16 19.85 3.72
CA PHE A 311 -7.25 19.48 2.80
C PHE A 311 -7.44 17.96 2.77
N PHE A 312 -6.34 17.22 2.53
CA PHE A 312 -6.35 15.76 2.46
C PHE A 312 -6.43 15.07 3.83
N GLY A 313 -6.26 15.80 4.93
CA GLY A 313 -6.29 15.24 6.28
C GLY A 313 -4.99 14.51 6.65
N VAL A 314 -3.86 14.90 6.07
CA VAL A 314 -2.55 14.32 6.37
C VAL A 314 -1.98 15.01 7.60
N VAL A 315 -2.08 14.32 8.74
CA VAL A 315 -1.51 14.78 9.99
C VAL A 315 0.03 14.67 10.00
N PRO A 316 0.73 15.53 10.78
CA PRO A 316 2.20 15.51 10.88
C PRO A 316 2.77 14.14 11.20
#